data_AF-A0A955SPU8-F1
#
_entry.id   AF-A0A955SPU8-F1
#
_cell.length_a   1.000
_cell.length_b   1.000
_cell.length_c   1.000
_cell.angle_alpha   90.00
_cell.angle_beta   90.00
_cell.angle_gamma   90.00
#
_symmetry.space_group_name_H-M   'P 1'
#
loop_
_entity.id
_entity.type
_entity.pdbx_description
1 polymer ?
#
loop_
_entity_poly.entity_id
_entity_poly.type
_entity_poly.pdbx_seq_one_letter_code
_entity_poly.pdbx_strand_id
1 'polypeptide(L)'
;MHSRWTHALILTIIAMLSALPSEASDRILPDFQWADIDGNAYQLSEVLADPDTKIVVFAFSGIGCPLVNVYAPKLEKYAKDYAPNGVRFFWVNSNSQDTVEELRAETKKFGVTFPAIKDEGNKIADLLGAERTTEVFVIDQKQAIRYQGRIDTQYGIGWKQNEASEEYLLDALSAVIQGDPVRVAKTESPGCIIGRTFLDIESEEVTYSDQVSRIFQRNCVTCHRP
;
A
#
# COMPACT_ATOMS: atom_id res chain seq x y z
N MET A 1 -57.83 44.67 23.57
CA MET A 1 -57.25 43.67 22.65
C MET A 1 -55.77 43.53 22.98
N HIS A 2 -55.40 42.60 23.87
CA HIS A 2 -54.02 42.39 24.30
C HIS A 2 -53.35 41.34 23.41
N SER A 3 -52.28 41.74 22.73
CA SER A 3 -51.43 40.89 21.89
C SER A 3 -50.56 40.00 22.78
N ARG A 4 -50.66 38.68 22.58
CA ARG A 4 -49.85 37.66 23.27
C ARG A 4 -48.56 37.45 22.47
N TRP A 5 -47.42 37.79 23.07
CA TRP A 5 -46.09 37.47 22.58
C TRP A 5 -45.73 36.02 22.95
N THR A 6 -45.81 35.09 22.01
CA THR A 6 -45.23 33.74 22.16
C THR A 6 -43.81 33.75 21.60
N HIS A 7 -42.84 33.56 22.50
CA HIS A 7 -41.43 33.39 22.18
C HIS A 7 -41.24 31.99 21.56
N ALA A 8 -40.81 31.92 20.30
CA ALA A 8 -40.35 30.68 19.69
C ALA A 8 -38.84 30.53 19.96
N LEU A 9 -38.49 29.62 20.88
CA LEU A 9 -37.11 29.15 21.06
C LEU A 9 -36.76 28.24 19.87
N ILE A 10 -35.82 28.67 19.02
CA ILE A 10 -35.23 27.85 17.98
C ILE A 10 -34.01 27.14 18.60
N LEU A 11 -34.16 25.86 18.94
CA LEU A 11 -33.05 24.98 19.30
C LEU A 11 -32.38 24.49 18.02
N THR A 12 -31.22 25.03 17.69
CA THR A 12 -30.38 24.56 16.58
C THR A 12 -29.65 23.28 17.03
N ILE A 13 -30.10 22.12 16.56
CA ILE A 13 -29.42 20.84 16.75
C ILE A 13 -28.21 20.83 15.81
N ILE A 14 -27.01 21.04 16.37
CA ILE A 14 -25.75 20.82 15.65
C ILE A 14 -25.53 19.30 15.61
N ALA A 15 -25.83 18.69 14.46
CA ALA A 15 -25.48 17.31 14.19
C ALA A 15 -23.95 17.21 14.04
N MET A 16 -23.26 16.69 15.07
CA MET A 16 -21.88 16.24 14.92
C MET A 16 -21.87 15.06 13.95
N LEU A 17 -21.36 15.30 12.75
CA LEU A 17 -21.13 14.27 11.74
C LEU A 17 -19.90 13.47 12.17
N SER A 18 -20.10 12.47 13.03
CA SER A 18 -19.07 11.51 13.40
C SER A 18 -18.63 10.76 12.15
N ALA A 19 -17.38 10.94 11.72
CA ALA A 19 -16.79 10.10 10.68
C ALA A 19 -16.81 8.66 11.19
N LEU A 20 -17.58 7.79 10.52
CA LEU A 20 -17.56 6.36 10.81
C LEU A 20 -16.14 5.86 10.58
N PRO A 21 -15.55 5.09 11.50
CA PRO A 21 -14.25 4.49 11.28
C PRO A 21 -14.30 3.64 10.01
N SER A 22 -13.34 3.84 9.11
CA SER A 22 -13.12 2.93 8.00
C SER A 22 -12.67 1.61 8.62
N GLU A 23 -13.57 0.63 8.69
CA GLU A 23 -13.28 -0.71 9.21
C GLU A 23 -11.95 -1.22 8.66
N ALA A 24 -11.10 -1.72 9.56
CA ALA A 24 -9.86 -2.37 9.19
C ALA A 24 -10.14 -3.51 8.21
N SER A 25 -9.26 -3.70 7.24
CA SER A 25 -9.34 -4.87 6.37
C SER A 25 -9.01 -6.11 7.20
N ASP A 26 -9.99 -6.68 7.89
CA ASP A 26 -9.87 -7.94 8.65
C ASP A 26 -9.57 -9.18 7.77
N ARG A 27 -9.07 -8.96 6.55
CA ARG A 27 -8.48 -9.97 5.71
C ARG A 27 -7.27 -10.57 6.42
N ILE A 28 -7.46 -11.78 6.91
CA ILE A 28 -6.41 -12.65 7.42
C ILE A 28 -5.64 -13.20 6.22
N LEU A 29 -4.33 -13.02 6.24
CA LEU A 29 -3.45 -13.58 5.23
C LEU A 29 -3.25 -15.08 5.48
N PRO A 30 -3.19 -15.90 4.42
CA PRO A 30 -2.61 -17.22 4.56
C PRO A 30 -1.13 -17.08 4.90
N ASP A 31 -0.56 -18.11 5.50
CA ASP A 31 0.86 -18.14 5.75
C ASP A 31 1.65 -18.28 4.43
N PHE A 32 2.80 -17.62 4.35
CA PHE A 32 3.64 -17.62 3.16
C PHE A 32 5.10 -17.37 3.52
N GLN A 33 5.99 -17.74 2.60
CA GLN A 33 7.43 -17.67 2.76
C GLN A 33 8.06 -16.72 1.74
N TRP A 34 9.18 -16.11 2.13
CA TRP A 34 10.01 -15.32 1.24
C TRP A 34 11.49 -15.42 1.66
N ALA A 35 12.37 -14.99 0.77
CA ALA A 35 13.78 -14.77 1.08
C ALA A 35 14.12 -13.30 0.83
N ASP A 36 15.01 -12.75 1.66
CA ASP A 36 15.60 -11.44 1.37
C ASP A 36 16.77 -11.56 0.37
N ILE A 37 17.27 -10.42 -0.09
CA ILE A 37 18.40 -10.33 -1.04
C ILE A 37 19.74 -10.78 -0.48
N ASP A 38 19.81 -11.08 0.82
CA ASP A 38 20.99 -11.63 1.51
C ASP A 38 20.85 -13.14 1.73
N GLY A 39 19.72 -13.73 1.33
CA GLY A 39 19.45 -15.16 1.39
C GLY A 39 18.82 -15.64 2.71
N ASN A 40 18.41 -14.72 3.60
CA ASN A 40 17.69 -15.09 4.82
C ASN A 40 16.26 -15.49 4.45
N ALA A 41 15.85 -16.68 4.87
CA ALA A 41 14.50 -17.18 4.67
C ALA A 41 13.59 -16.74 5.83
N TYR A 42 12.35 -16.43 5.50
CA TYR A 42 11.31 -16.01 6.43
C TYR A 42 10.00 -16.70 6.11
N GLN A 43 9.21 -16.92 7.15
CA GLN A 43 7.82 -17.35 7.06
C GLN A 43 6.97 -16.41 7.92
N LEU A 44 5.81 -15.95 7.42
CA LEU A 44 5.00 -14.95 8.13
C LEU A 44 4.63 -15.43 9.53
N SER A 45 4.16 -16.67 9.65
CA SER A 45 3.79 -17.26 10.95
C SER A 45 4.97 -17.36 11.91
N GLU A 46 6.17 -17.71 11.44
CA GLU A 46 7.38 -17.80 12.27
C GLU A 46 7.83 -16.41 12.75
N VAL A 47 7.81 -15.41 11.86
CA VAL A 47 8.14 -14.03 12.20
C VAL A 47 7.17 -13.48 13.25
N LEU A 48 5.88 -13.77 13.13
CA LEU A 48 4.86 -13.33 14.08
C LEU A 48 4.80 -14.18 15.37
N ALA A 49 5.38 -15.38 15.37
CA ALA A 49 5.51 -16.23 16.57
C ALA A 49 6.66 -15.80 17.49
N ASP A 50 7.61 -15.00 16.98
CA ASP A 50 8.63 -14.33 17.80
C ASP A 50 7.93 -13.43 18.85
N PRO A 51 8.14 -13.66 20.16
CA PRO A 51 7.49 -12.89 21.22
C PRO A 51 7.86 -11.39 21.17
N ASP A 52 8.98 -11.05 20.56
CA ASP A 52 9.41 -9.66 20.40
C ASP A 52 8.80 -9.00 19.16
N THR A 53 8.07 -9.75 18.32
CA THR A 53 7.40 -9.23 17.12
C THR A 53 5.91 -9.10 17.32
N LYS A 54 5.41 -7.86 17.23
CA LYS A 54 3.98 -7.51 17.32
C LYS A 54 3.38 -7.15 15.97
N ILE A 55 4.20 -6.58 15.08
CA ILE A 55 3.76 -6.04 13.80
C ILE A 55 4.79 -6.38 12.73
N VAL A 56 4.30 -6.79 11.56
CA VAL A 56 5.08 -6.87 10.33
C VAL A 56 4.60 -5.78 9.37
N VAL A 57 5.54 -5.02 8.82
CA VAL A 57 5.31 -3.99 7.80
C VAL A 57 5.96 -4.40 6.50
N PHE A 58 5.16 -4.50 5.43
CA PHE A 58 5.69 -4.60 4.07
C PHE A 58 5.59 -3.22 3.41
N ALA A 59 6.72 -2.65 3.01
CA ALA A 59 6.79 -1.39 2.29
C ALA A 59 7.22 -1.66 0.85
N PHE A 60 6.29 -1.47 -0.08
CA PHE A 60 6.56 -1.69 -1.50
C PHE A 60 7.43 -0.57 -2.06
N SER A 61 8.36 -0.94 -2.94
CA SER A 61 9.33 -0.08 -3.59
C SER A 61 9.42 -0.38 -5.09
N GLY A 62 10.15 0.46 -5.80
CA GLY A 62 10.38 0.32 -7.23
C GLY A 62 11.57 1.18 -7.65
N ILE A 63 12.52 0.57 -8.34
CA ILE A 63 13.80 1.20 -8.63
C ILE A 63 13.60 2.41 -9.54
N GLY A 64 14.26 3.50 -9.18
CA GLY A 64 14.19 4.76 -9.94
C GLY A 64 12.93 5.57 -9.68
N CYS A 65 11.99 5.12 -8.85
CA CYS A 65 10.84 5.92 -8.44
C CYS A 65 11.29 7.08 -7.53
N PRO A 66 11.08 8.36 -7.91
CA PRO A 66 11.53 9.49 -7.09
C PRO A 66 10.87 9.53 -5.71
N LEU A 67 9.63 9.06 -5.59
CA LEU A 67 8.92 9.01 -4.31
C LEU A 67 9.51 7.96 -3.36
N VAL A 68 9.86 6.78 -3.89
CA VAL A 68 10.55 5.73 -3.13
C VAL A 68 11.85 6.28 -2.52
N ASN A 69 12.63 6.99 -3.34
CA ASN A 69 13.92 7.56 -2.92
C ASN A 69 13.78 8.55 -1.75
N VAL A 70 12.74 9.39 -1.75
CA VAL A 70 12.52 10.36 -0.66
C VAL A 70 11.91 9.71 0.58
N TYR A 71 11.17 8.62 0.43
CA TYR A 71 10.58 7.89 1.55
C TYR A 71 11.53 6.88 2.21
N ALA A 72 12.54 6.37 1.49
CA ALA A 72 13.47 5.37 2.01
C ALA A 72 14.14 5.80 3.35
N PRO A 73 14.72 7.01 3.50
CA PRO A 73 15.28 7.44 4.77
C PRO A 73 14.24 7.61 5.89
N LYS A 74 13.01 7.99 5.53
CA LYS A 74 11.90 8.16 6.47
C LYS A 74 11.44 6.80 7.02
N LEU A 75 11.28 5.81 6.14
CA LEU A 75 10.95 4.43 6.53
C LEU A 75 12.07 3.76 7.32
N GLU A 76 13.33 4.01 6.97
CA GLU A 76 14.48 3.57 7.77
C GLU A 76 14.44 4.13 9.20
N LYS A 77 14.12 5.42 9.34
CA LYS A 77 13.93 6.03 10.66
C LYS A 77 12.79 5.35 11.42
N TYR A 78 11.67 5.08 10.78
CA TYR A 78 10.53 4.42 11.41
C TYR A 78 10.85 2.99 11.84
N ALA A 79 11.54 2.22 10.99
CA ALA A 79 11.99 0.88 11.33
C ALA A 79 12.86 0.90 12.59
N LYS A 80 13.80 1.85 12.71
CA LYS A 80 14.64 2.02 13.91
C LYS A 80 13.85 2.44 15.14
N ASP A 81 12.99 3.45 15.02
CA ASP A 81 12.25 4.02 16.14
C ASP A 81 11.24 3.02 16.72
N TYR A 82 10.64 2.17 15.88
CA TYR A 82 9.59 1.22 16.27
C TYR A 82 10.07 -0.23 16.45
N ALA A 83 11.33 -0.55 16.13
CA ALA A 83 11.91 -1.86 16.42
C ALA A 83 11.79 -2.26 17.91
N PRO A 84 12.05 -1.36 18.90
CA PRO A 84 11.83 -1.68 20.32
C PRO A 84 10.37 -1.95 20.70
N ASN A 85 9.42 -1.53 19.86
CA ASN A 85 7.99 -1.80 20.04
C ASN A 85 7.54 -3.09 19.34
N GLY A 86 8.47 -3.84 18.75
CA GLY A 86 8.21 -5.10 18.07
C GLY A 86 7.69 -4.94 16.64
N VAL A 87 8.04 -3.84 15.97
CA VAL A 87 7.69 -3.63 14.56
C VAL A 87 8.84 -4.07 13.68
N ARG A 88 8.59 -5.00 12.76
CA ARG A 88 9.55 -5.47 11.77
C ARG A 88 9.17 -4.97 10.38
N PHE A 89 10.12 -4.36 9.68
CA PHE A 89 9.93 -3.84 8.32
C PHE A 89 10.59 -4.75 7.29
N PHE A 90 9.96 -4.84 6.11
CA PHE A 90 10.48 -5.47 4.91
C PHE A 90 10.31 -4.55 3.70
N TRP A 91 11.39 -4.33 2.96
CA TRP A 91 11.41 -3.53 1.73
C TRP A 91 11.11 -4.42 0.53
N VAL A 92 9.96 -4.28 -0.11
CA VAL A 92 9.50 -5.23 -1.15
C VAL A 92 9.57 -4.61 -2.53
N ASN A 93 10.41 -5.17 -3.40
CA ASN A 93 10.40 -4.83 -4.82
C ASN A 93 9.76 -5.95 -5.65
N SER A 94 8.55 -5.69 -6.13
CA SER A 94 7.79 -6.61 -6.97
C SER A 94 7.87 -6.26 -8.45
N ASN A 95 8.59 -5.22 -8.85
CA ASN A 95 8.72 -4.89 -10.27
C ASN A 95 9.46 -6.00 -11.03
N SER A 96 8.91 -6.43 -12.17
CA SER A 96 9.48 -7.51 -12.99
C SER A 96 10.74 -7.07 -13.74
N GLN A 97 10.87 -5.77 -14.03
CA GLN A 97 12.03 -5.23 -14.74
C GLN A 97 13.24 -4.93 -13.85
N ASP A 98 13.05 -4.92 -12.53
CA ASP A 98 14.10 -4.56 -11.55
C ASP A 98 14.90 -5.83 -11.16
N THR A 99 16.21 -5.69 -10.92
CA THR A 99 17.10 -6.81 -10.53
C THR A 99 17.49 -6.79 -9.05
N VAL A 100 17.99 -7.91 -8.53
CA VAL A 100 18.51 -8.03 -7.16
C VAL A 100 19.73 -7.11 -6.96
N GLU A 101 20.61 -7.02 -7.95
CA GLU A 101 21.81 -6.18 -7.93
C GLU A 101 21.45 -4.70 -7.82
N GLU A 102 20.47 -4.25 -8.61
CA GLU A 102 19.99 -2.87 -8.54
C GLU A 102 19.29 -2.58 -7.22
N LEU A 103 18.49 -3.53 -6.71
CA LEU A 103 17.84 -3.40 -5.41
C LEU A 103 18.86 -3.26 -4.28
N ARG A 104 19.94 -4.07 -4.31
CA ARG A 104 21.06 -3.96 -3.36
C ARG A 104 21.78 -2.61 -3.46
N ALA A 105 21.91 -2.07 -4.67
CA ALA A 105 22.50 -0.75 -4.87
C ALA A 105 21.59 0.37 -4.35
N GLU A 106 20.28 0.26 -4.55
CA GLU A 106 19.28 1.22 -4.06
C GLU A 106 19.25 1.27 -2.54
N THR A 107 19.11 0.12 -1.87
CA THR A 107 19.05 0.07 -0.40
C THR A 107 20.30 0.65 0.24
N LYS A 108 21.48 0.32 -0.30
CA LYS A 108 22.75 0.91 0.13
C LYS A 108 22.81 2.43 -0.10
N LYS A 109 22.34 2.90 -1.25
CA LYS A 109 22.37 4.33 -1.61
C LYS A 109 21.47 5.17 -0.70
N PHE A 110 20.31 4.65 -0.32
CA PHE A 110 19.33 5.37 0.51
C PHE A 110 19.36 4.98 1.98
N GLY A 111 20.29 4.12 2.38
CA GLY A 111 20.53 3.76 3.78
C GLY A 111 19.42 2.89 4.39
N VAL A 112 18.72 2.10 3.58
CA VAL A 112 17.74 1.10 4.04
C VAL A 112 18.51 -0.08 4.60
N THR A 113 18.34 -0.37 5.89
CA THR A 113 19.07 -1.44 6.60
C THR A 113 18.19 -2.61 7.04
N PHE A 114 16.87 -2.45 7.06
CA PHE A 114 15.95 -3.56 7.26
C PHE A 114 15.88 -4.45 6.00
N PRO A 115 15.50 -5.74 6.13
CA PRO A 115 15.58 -6.72 5.04
C PRO A 115 14.84 -6.28 3.77
N ALA A 116 15.46 -6.50 2.62
CA ALA A 116 14.90 -6.20 1.31
C ALA A 116 14.60 -7.47 0.53
N ILE A 117 13.46 -7.50 -0.15
CA ILE A 117 12.91 -8.66 -0.83
C ILE A 117 12.78 -8.33 -2.31
N LYS A 118 13.36 -9.17 -3.16
CA LYS A 118 12.95 -9.24 -4.56
C LYS A 118 11.79 -10.22 -4.67
N ASP A 119 10.59 -9.69 -4.87
CA ASP A 119 9.36 -10.48 -5.02
C ASP A 119 9.24 -10.98 -6.47
N GLU A 120 9.93 -12.08 -6.77
CA GLU A 120 9.91 -12.71 -8.08
C GLU A 120 8.52 -13.23 -8.44
N GLY A 121 7.99 -12.78 -9.58
CA GLY A 121 6.65 -13.15 -10.04
C GLY A 121 5.51 -12.51 -9.25
N ASN A 122 5.77 -11.41 -8.52
CA ASN A 122 4.73 -10.60 -7.86
C ASN A 122 3.92 -11.31 -6.77
N LYS A 123 4.41 -12.41 -6.20
CA LYS A 123 3.64 -13.26 -5.28
C LYS A 123 3.19 -12.51 -4.04
N ILE A 124 4.09 -11.72 -3.42
CA ILE A 124 3.77 -10.93 -2.24
C ILE A 124 2.85 -9.77 -2.61
N ALA A 125 3.13 -9.07 -3.73
CA ALA A 125 2.25 -8.00 -4.21
C ALA A 125 0.82 -8.49 -4.47
N ASP A 126 0.65 -9.65 -5.10
CA ASP A 126 -0.66 -10.19 -5.44
C ASP A 126 -1.40 -10.72 -4.21
N LEU A 127 -0.67 -11.36 -3.29
CA LEU A 127 -1.23 -11.81 -2.01
C LEU A 127 -1.72 -10.63 -1.16
N LEU A 128 -0.92 -9.57 -1.05
CA LEU A 128 -1.26 -8.37 -0.32
C LEU A 128 -2.24 -7.47 -1.08
N GLY A 129 -2.38 -7.62 -2.39
CA GLY A 129 -3.15 -6.70 -3.22
C GLY A 129 -2.50 -5.33 -3.31
N ALA A 130 -1.17 -5.29 -3.35
CA ALA A 130 -0.37 -4.07 -3.54
C ALA A 130 -0.45 -3.63 -4.99
N GLU A 131 -0.62 -2.34 -5.22
CA GLU A 131 -0.73 -1.76 -6.57
C GLU A 131 0.38 -0.76 -6.86
N ARG A 132 0.94 -0.11 -5.82
CA ARG A 132 1.84 1.03 -5.97
C ARG A 132 3.17 0.84 -5.25
N THR A 133 4.22 1.45 -5.80
CA THR A 133 5.60 1.36 -5.29
C THR A 133 5.87 2.24 -4.05
N THR A 134 4.89 2.85 -3.40
CA THR A 134 5.07 3.49 -2.07
C THR A 134 3.96 3.09 -1.11
N GLU A 135 3.34 1.95 -1.38
CA GLU A 135 2.26 1.39 -0.59
C GLU A 135 2.83 0.57 0.57
N VAL A 136 2.26 0.75 1.76
CA VAL A 136 2.66 0.03 2.97
C VAL A 136 1.50 -0.79 3.51
N PHE A 137 1.83 -1.94 4.09
CA PHE A 137 0.89 -2.85 4.73
C PHE A 137 1.31 -3.08 6.18
N VAL A 138 0.37 -2.97 7.12
CA VAL A 138 0.60 -3.26 8.55
C VAL A 138 -0.16 -4.54 8.90
N ILE A 139 0.57 -5.57 9.31
CA ILE A 139 0.04 -6.89 9.66
C ILE A 139 0.27 -7.13 11.14
N ASP A 140 -0.77 -7.53 11.86
CA ASP A 140 -0.67 -7.85 13.29
C ASP A 140 -0.34 -9.34 13.55
N GLN A 141 -0.19 -9.70 14.83
CA GLN A 141 0.08 -11.08 15.27
C GLN A 141 -1.03 -12.09 14.88
N LYS A 142 -2.21 -11.62 14.48
CA LYS A 142 -3.31 -12.47 13.98
C LYS A 142 -3.25 -12.65 12.46
N GLN A 143 -2.16 -12.24 11.81
CA GLN A 143 -1.96 -12.25 10.36
C GLN A 143 -2.96 -11.38 9.59
N ALA A 144 -3.61 -10.43 10.25
CA ALA A 144 -4.64 -9.60 9.63
C ALA A 144 -4.08 -8.23 9.23
N ILE A 145 -4.54 -7.71 8.09
CA ILE A 145 -4.11 -6.41 7.57
C ILE A 145 -4.83 -5.29 8.32
N ARG A 146 -4.11 -4.62 9.23
CA ARG A 146 -4.63 -3.49 9.99
C ARG A 146 -4.59 -2.17 9.22
N TYR A 147 -3.66 -2.05 8.28
CA TYR A 147 -3.54 -0.87 7.43
C TYR A 147 -2.98 -1.22 6.04
N GLN A 148 -3.49 -0.54 5.01
CA GLN A 148 -2.98 -0.56 3.63
C GLN A 148 -3.01 0.85 3.05
N GLY A 149 -1.90 1.37 2.53
CA GLY A 149 -1.95 2.60 1.74
C GLY A 149 -0.69 3.43 1.78
N ARG A 150 -0.85 4.75 1.80
CA ARG A 150 0.27 5.70 1.83
C ARG A 150 0.99 5.71 3.16
N ILE A 151 2.23 6.19 3.14
CA ILE A 151 3.02 6.41 4.37
C ILE A 151 2.47 7.61 5.14
N ASP A 152 2.29 8.74 4.45
CA ASP A 152 1.86 10.02 4.98
C ASP A 152 1.24 10.91 3.88
N THR A 153 0.91 12.17 4.23
CA THR A 153 0.40 13.19 3.30
C THR A 153 1.46 14.16 2.76
N GLN A 154 2.77 13.93 2.98
CA GLN A 154 3.81 14.86 2.54
C GLN A 154 3.92 14.91 1.00
N TYR A 155 3.71 13.78 0.33
CA TYR A 155 3.83 13.67 -1.13
C TYR A 155 2.56 13.14 -1.78
N GLY A 156 2.29 13.63 -3.00
CA GLY A 156 1.26 13.11 -3.87
C GLY A 156 1.63 13.26 -5.35
N ILE A 157 0.70 12.88 -6.23
CA ILE A 157 0.91 12.98 -7.67
C ILE A 157 0.88 14.47 -8.08
N GLY A 158 2.03 15.00 -8.48
CA GLY A 158 2.16 16.38 -8.94
C GLY A 158 2.25 17.44 -7.85
N TRP A 159 2.33 17.06 -6.57
CA TRP A 159 2.42 18.00 -5.45
C TRP A 159 3.24 17.45 -4.29
N LYS A 160 3.76 18.37 -3.47
CA LYS A 160 4.45 18.08 -2.21
C LYS A 160 4.09 19.13 -1.16
N GLN A 161 4.17 18.76 0.10
CA GLN A 161 4.10 19.64 1.26
C GLN A 161 5.47 19.70 1.95
N ASN A 162 5.70 20.72 2.76
CA ASN A 162 6.94 20.82 3.53
C ASN A 162 6.99 19.72 4.60
N GLU A 163 5.85 19.46 5.24
CA GLU A 163 5.67 18.47 6.29
C GLU A 163 4.38 17.70 6.04
N ALA A 164 4.29 16.48 6.56
CA ALA A 164 3.06 15.69 6.52
C ALA A 164 2.03 16.30 7.48
N SER A 165 0.80 16.48 7.01
CA SER A 165 -0.34 16.84 7.87
C SER A 165 -0.91 15.64 8.62
N GLU A 166 -0.78 14.44 8.05
CA GLU A 166 -1.24 13.16 8.63
C GLU A 166 -0.13 12.12 8.42
N GLU A 167 0.17 11.36 9.47
CA GLU A 167 1.21 10.32 9.49
C GLU A 167 0.54 8.93 9.56
N TYR A 168 -0.20 8.56 8.52
CA TYR A 168 -1.08 7.38 8.52
C TYR A 168 -0.39 6.07 8.93
N LEU A 169 0.84 5.83 8.45
CA LEU A 169 1.59 4.65 8.87
C LEU A 169 1.87 4.68 10.38
N LEU A 170 2.32 5.81 10.92
CA LEU A 170 2.61 5.93 12.35
C LEU A 170 1.36 5.82 13.21
N ASP A 171 0.26 6.43 12.77
CA ASP A 171 -1.04 6.33 13.43
C ASP A 171 -1.50 4.87 13.49
N ALA A 172 -1.36 4.12 12.40
CA ALA A 172 -1.69 2.71 12.34
C ALA A 172 -0.79 1.86 13.26
N LEU A 173 0.53 2.07 13.23
CA LEU A 173 1.47 1.38 14.11
C LEU A 173 1.13 1.63 15.58
N SER A 174 0.89 2.89 15.94
CA SER A 174 0.55 3.32 17.30
C SER A 174 -0.73 2.68 17.79
N ALA A 175 -1.78 2.66 16.95
CA ALA A 175 -3.05 2.03 17.29
C ALA A 175 -2.90 0.52 17.52
N VAL A 176 -2.21 -0.19 16.60
CA VAL A 176 -2.00 -1.64 16.73
C VAL A 176 -1.15 -1.98 17.96
N ILE A 177 -0.12 -1.19 18.27
CA ILE A 177 0.71 -1.37 19.48
C ILE A 177 -0.13 -1.22 20.76
N GLN A 178 -1.09 -0.29 20.77
CA GLN A 178 -1.99 -0.04 21.90
C GLN A 178 -3.15 -1.02 21.98
N GLY A 179 -3.39 -1.80 20.92
CA GLY A 179 -4.56 -2.68 20.80
C GLY A 179 -5.84 -1.93 20.41
N ASP A 180 -5.70 -0.70 19.91
CA ASP A 180 -6.80 0.15 19.47
C ASP A 180 -7.15 -0.11 17.99
N PRO A 181 -8.40 0.17 17.57
CA PRO A 181 -8.77 0.11 16.17
C PRO A 181 -8.05 1.19 15.35
N VAL A 182 -7.54 0.80 14.17
CA VAL A 182 -6.96 1.74 13.21
C VAL A 182 -8.08 2.59 12.59
N ARG A 183 -8.08 3.90 12.87
CA ARG A 183 -9.13 4.85 12.43
C ARG A 183 -9.30 4.90 10.90
N VAL A 184 -8.18 4.91 10.18
CA VAL A 184 -8.13 4.96 8.71
C VAL A 184 -7.32 3.77 8.24
N ALA A 185 -8.02 2.68 7.95
CA ALA A 185 -7.37 1.43 7.60
C ALA A 185 -6.93 1.31 6.14
N LYS A 186 -7.50 2.13 5.25
CA LYS A 186 -7.12 2.14 3.84
C LYS A 186 -6.99 3.55 3.30
N THR A 187 -5.91 3.82 2.58
CA THR A 187 -5.70 5.06 1.84
C THR A 187 -5.14 4.77 0.45
N GLU A 188 -5.33 5.71 -0.48
CA GLU A 188 -4.62 5.66 -1.75
C GLU A 188 -3.15 6.03 -1.54
N SER A 189 -2.24 5.22 -2.08
CA SER A 189 -0.82 5.51 -2.09
C SER A 189 -0.39 6.22 -3.37
N PRO A 190 0.46 7.26 -3.29
CA PRO A 190 1.09 7.79 -4.49
C PRO A 190 2.10 6.77 -5.07
N GLY A 191 2.78 7.13 -6.16
CA GLY A 191 3.80 6.28 -6.76
C GLY A 191 3.39 5.60 -8.05
N CYS A 192 4.35 4.91 -8.66
CA CYS A 192 4.16 4.21 -9.91
C CYS A 192 3.33 2.94 -9.69
N ILE A 193 2.62 2.51 -10.73
CA ILE A 193 2.05 1.16 -10.76
C ILE A 193 3.18 0.14 -10.68
N ILE A 194 3.02 -0.89 -9.87
CA ILE A 194 3.96 -2.02 -9.82
C ILE A 194 3.96 -2.70 -11.19
N GLY A 195 5.14 -2.79 -11.81
CA GLY A 195 5.36 -3.48 -13.08
C GLY A 195 5.26 -4.98 -12.89
N ARG A 196 4.06 -5.54 -13.02
CA ARG A 196 3.83 -6.98 -12.83
C ARG A 196 4.39 -7.80 -13.99
N THR A 197 4.77 -9.03 -13.70
CA THR A 197 4.86 -10.09 -14.71
C THR A 197 3.45 -10.30 -15.22
N PHE A 198 3.23 -10.04 -16.51
CA PHE A 198 1.98 -10.46 -17.13
C PHE A 198 1.93 -11.98 -17.01
N LEU A 199 0.93 -12.51 -16.30
CA LEU A 199 0.52 -13.87 -16.57
C LEU A 199 0.26 -13.89 -18.06
N ASP A 200 0.94 -14.78 -18.78
CA ASP A 200 0.51 -15.18 -20.11
C ASP A 200 -0.90 -15.74 -19.92
N ILE A 201 -1.90 -14.86 -19.92
CA ILE A 201 -3.20 -15.23 -20.42
C ILE A 201 -2.81 -15.71 -21.81
N GLU A 202 -2.93 -17.02 -22.07
CA GLU A 202 -3.03 -17.52 -23.43
C GLU A 202 -4.19 -16.74 -24.03
N SER A 203 -3.91 -15.56 -24.56
CA SER A 203 -4.83 -14.86 -25.41
C SER A 203 -4.90 -15.80 -26.59
N GLU A 204 -6.04 -16.49 -26.76
CA GLU A 204 -6.37 -17.08 -28.05
C GLU A 204 -5.96 -16.04 -29.09
N GLU A 205 -4.94 -16.37 -29.87
CA GLU A 205 -4.11 -15.44 -30.64
C GLU A 205 -5.00 -14.37 -31.30
N VAL A 206 -5.13 -13.19 -30.68
CA VAL A 206 -6.09 -12.19 -31.17
C VAL A 206 -5.43 -11.51 -32.36
N THR A 207 -5.69 -12.03 -33.56
CA THR A 207 -5.12 -11.47 -34.78
C THR A 207 -6.02 -10.37 -35.32
N TYR A 208 -5.40 -9.40 -36.00
CA TYR A 208 -6.15 -8.36 -36.70
C TYR A 208 -7.15 -8.97 -37.68
N SER A 209 -6.72 -10.01 -38.41
CA SER A 209 -7.55 -10.69 -39.41
C SER A 209 -8.72 -11.44 -38.77
N ASP A 210 -8.50 -12.11 -37.64
CA ASP A 210 -9.51 -13.01 -37.08
C ASP A 210 -10.56 -12.33 -36.22
N GLN A 211 -10.21 -11.43 -35.31
CA GLN A 211 -11.23 -10.80 -34.45
C GLN A 211 -11.45 -9.31 -34.76
N VAL A 212 -10.40 -8.55 -35.07
CA VAL A 212 -10.47 -7.09 -35.12
C VAL A 212 -11.08 -6.58 -36.43
N SER A 213 -10.68 -7.16 -37.56
CA SER A 213 -11.11 -6.74 -38.90
C SER A 213 -12.62 -6.85 -39.07
N ARG A 214 -13.26 -7.88 -38.49
CA ARG A 214 -14.71 -8.10 -38.54
C ARG A 214 -15.49 -7.01 -37.80
N ILE A 215 -14.97 -6.53 -36.67
CA ILE A 215 -15.57 -5.44 -35.89
C ILE A 215 -15.51 -4.15 -36.72
N PHE A 216 -14.36 -3.83 -37.31
CA PHE A 216 -14.24 -2.64 -38.17
C PHE A 216 -15.11 -2.76 -39.42
N GLN A 217 -15.13 -3.92 -40.07
CA GLN A 217 -15.97 -4.15 -41.24
C GLN A 217 -17.46 -3.96 -40.93
N ARG A 218 -17.93 -4.47 -39.79
CA ARG A 218 -19.34 -4.38 -39.39
C ARG A 218 -19.76 -2.98 -38.99
N ASN A 219 -18.90 -2.23 -38.31
CA ASN A 219 -19.32 -1.00 -37.62
C ASN A 219 -18.71 0.28 -38.22
N CYS A 220 -17.66 0.21 -39.04
CA CYS A 220 -16.90 1.38 -39.46
C CYS A 220 -16.67 1.45 -40.97
N VAL A 221 -16.27 0.36 -41.62
CA VAL A 221 -15.81 0.36 -43.03
C VAL A 221 -16.92 0.73 -44.01
N THR A 222 -18.18 0.44 -43.70
CA THR A 222 -19.32 0.83 -44.56
C THR A 222 -19.45 2.35 -44.68
N CYS A 223 -19.12 3.10 -43.62
CA CYS A 223 -19.22 4.56 -43.59
C CYS A 223 -17.88 5.25 -43.90
N HIS A 224 -16.74 4.59 -43.66
CA HIS A 224 -15.39 5.13 -43.86
C HIS A 224 -14.62 4.36 -44.93
N ARG A 225 -15.25 4.14 -46.08
CA ARG A 225 -14.56 3.62 -47.25
C ARG A 225 -13.94 4.80 -48.01
N PRO A 226 -12.62 4.78 -48.31
CA PRO A 226 -11.98 5.85 -49.09
C PRO A 226 -12.52 5.92 -50.52
#